data_AF-A0A842XIP1-F1
#
_entry.id   AF-A0A842XIP1-F1
#
_cell.length_a   1.000
_cell.length_b   1.000
_cell.length_c   1.000
_cell.angle_alpha   90.00
_cell.angle_beta   90.00
_cell.angle_gamma   90.00
#
_symmetry.space_group_name_H-M   'P 1'
#
loop_
_entity.id
_entity.type
_entity.pdbx_description
1 polymer ?
#
loop_
_entity_poly.entity_id
_entity_poly.type
_entity_poly.pdbx_seq_one_letter_code
_entity_poly.pdbx_strand_id
1 'polypeptide(L)'
;MKKDLDILLADLKHIHSDFKLISTDKVEVEEWVRWKCRYGCKAYGKHLNCPPYLPAPEETRRLIQCYDKAILARFDAIPNTDVPPARIHHYLWDAIKELYDTMFEFERYAFLSGYYKAFALVGLCCSYCDECIPEREKTVLDQAPKRFCEHPQKMRPGMEACGIDVFKTVRNVGYDLEVLTSPYEKITFFGLLLLE
;
A
#
# COMPACT_ATOMS: atom_id res chain seq x y z
N MET A 1 25.64 8.97 7.56
CA MET A 1 25.98 7.71 8.24
C MET A 1 24.67 6.96 8.43
N LYS A 2 24.56 5.69 8.03
CA LYS A 2 23.33 4.88 8.18
C LYS A 2 23.04 4.70 9.67
N LYS A 3 21.80 4.98 10.09
CA LYS A 3 21.35 4.80 11.47
C LYS A 3 21.26 3.31 11.77
N ASP A 4 21.60 2.94 13.00
CA ASP A 4 21.38 1.58 13.50
C ASP A 4 19.89 1.19 13.38
N LEU A 5 19.62 -0.08 13.07
CA LEU A 5 18.27 -0.56 12.79
C LEU A 5 17.38 -0.47 14.03
N ASP A 6 17.88 -0.80 15.22
CA ASP A 6 17.07 -0.75 16.44
C ASP A 6 16.66 0.69 16.77
N ILE A 7 17.57 1.64 16.51
CA ILE A 7 17.27 3.06 16.66
C ILE A 7 16.21 3.49 15.64
N LEU A 8 16.37 3.13 14.36
CA LEU A 8 15.36 3.42 13.33
C LEU A 8 13.98 2.90 13.75
N LEU A 9 13.89 1.65 14.21
CA LEU A 9 12.62 1.06 14.64
C LEU A 9 12.05 1.77 15.87
N ALA A 10 12.88 2.21 16.81
CA ALA A 10 12.42 3.01 17.95
C ALA A 10 11.83 4.35 17.49
N ASP A 11 12.44 5.02 16.51
CA ASP A 11 11.92 6.29 16.01
C ASP A 11 10.62 6.12 15.22
N LEU A 12 10.52 5.08 14.38
CA LEU A 12 9.32 4.81 13.60
C LEU A 12 8.11 4.54 14.51
N LYS A 13 8.31 4.02 15.73
CA LYS A 13 7.23 3.86 16.73
C LYS A 13 6.64 5.19 17.20
N HIS A 14 7.35 6.31 17.07
CA HIS A 14 6.80 7.64 17.34
C HIS A 14 5.90 8.14 16.21
N ILE A 15 6.03 7.58 15.00
CA ILE A 15 5.18 7.89 13.85
C ILE A 15 3.95 6.97 13.86
N HIS A 16 4.17 5.65 13.95
CA HIS A 16 3.11 4.65 14.08
C HIS A 16 3.62 3.42 14.83
N SER A 17 2.88 2.95 15.82
CA SER A 17 3.39 1.95 16.78
C SER A 17 3.07 0.50 16.42
N ASP A 18 2.02 0.25 15.63
CA ASP A 18 1.60 -1.12 15.28
C ASP A 18 2.27 -1.58 13.97
N PHE A 19 3.48 -2.10 14.09
CA PHE A 19 4.20 -2.72 12.99
C PHE A 19 5.11 -3.87 13.45
N LYS A 20 5.50 -4.72 12.50
CA LYS A 20 6.49 -5.79 12.68
C LYS A 20 7.63 -5.64 11.69
N LEU A 21 8.87 -5.83 12.15
CA LEU A 21 9.99 -6.11 11.27
C LEU A 21 9.90 -7.57 10.81
N ILE A 22 10.00 -7.79 9.51
CA ILE A 22 9.90 -9.10 8.87
C ILE A 22 11.04 -9.27 7.86
N SER A 23 11.36 -10.53 7.54
CA SER A 23 12.21 -10.83 6.39
C SER A 23 11.36 -10.81 5.11
N THR A 24 11.95 -10.36 4.00
CA THR A 24 11.23 -10.23 2.71
C THR A 24 10.82 -11.57 2.12
N ASP A 25 11.41 -12.69 2.56
CA ASP A 25 10.99 -14.06 2.22
C ASP A 25 9.54 -14.37 2.67
N LYS A 26 8.97 -13.57 3.58
CA LYS A 26 7.57 -13.70 4.01
C LYS A 26 6.57 -13.01 3.08
N VAL A 27 7.04 -12.17 2.15
CA VAL A 27 6.19 -11.44 1.21
C VAL A 27 5.86 -12.33 0.01
N GLU A 28 4.57 -12.57 -0.19
CA GLU A 28 4.05 -13.52 -1.17
C GLU A 28 3.51 -12.77 -2.38
N VAL A 29 3.96 -13.12 -3.59
CA VAL A 29 3.56 -12.45 -4.83
C VAL A 29 2.97 -13.47 -5.80
N GLU A 30 1.70 -13.28 -6.14
CA GLU A 30 0.89 -14.28 -6.84
C GLU A 30 0.15 -13.67 -8.04
N GLU A 31 0.09 -14.43 -9.15
CA GLU A 31 -0.58 -13.96 -10.37
C GLU A 31 -2.08 -13.76 -10.16
N TRP A 32 -2.73 -14.63 -9.38
CA TRP A 32 -4.17 -14.61 -9.18
C TRP A 32 -4.64 -13.31 -8.52
N VAL A 33 -3.79 -12.63 -7.74
CA VAL A 33 -4.09 -11.35 -7.11
C VAL A 33 -4.34 -10.29 -8.19
N ARG A 34 -3.52 -10.28 -9.25
CA ARG A 34 -3.73 -9.39 -10.41
C ARG A 34 -5.02 -9.72 -11.16
N TRP A 35 -5.39 -10.98 -11.26
CA TRP A 35 -6.68 -11.39 -11.85
C TRP A 35 -7.87 -10.87 -11.03
N LYS A 36 -7.84 -10.99 -9.70
CA LYS A 36 -8.89 -10.40 -8.85
C LYS A 36 -8.93 -8.89 -8.96
N CYS A 37 -7.79 -8.21 -9.05
CA CYS A 37 -7.75 -6.77 -9.27
C CYS A 37 -8.44 -6.40 -10.60
N ARG A 38 -8.11 -7.09 -11.70
CA ARG A 38 -8.65 -6.79 -13.04
C ARG A 38 -10.14 -7.10 -13.20
N TYR A 39 -10.62 -8.21 -12.64
CA TYR A 39 -11.97 -8.71 -12.91
C TYR A 39 -12.91 -8.63 -11.71
N GLY A 40 -12.39 -8.41 -10.50
CA GLY A 40 -13.17 -8.33 -9.26
C GLY A 40 -13.26 -6.93 -8.65
N CYS A 41 -12.40 -5.99 -9.05
CA CYS A 41 -12.41 -4.63 -8.50
C CYS A 41 -13.15 -3.64 -9.39
N LYS A 42 -14.18 -2.99 -8.85
CA LYS A 42 -14.90 -1.89 -9.55
C LYS A 42 -14.04 -0.64 -9.75
N ALA A 43 -12.89 -0.56 -9.08
CA ALA A 43 -11.95 0.56 -9.17
C ALA A 43 -10.72 0.29 -10.03
N TYR A 44 -10.68 -0.84 -10.74
CA TYR A 44 -9.59 -1.14 -11.67
C TYR A 44 -9.39 -0.03 -12.69
N GLY A 45 -8.14 0.42 -12.88
CA GLY A 45 -7.78 1.47 -13.83
C GLY A 45 -8.21 2.89 -13.43
N LYS A 46 -8.86 3.09 -12.29
CA LYS A 46 -9.36 4.41 -11.87
C LYS A 46 -8.29 5.31 -11.24
N HIS A 47 -7.28 4.73 -10.61
CA HIS A 47 -6.25 5.47 -9.88
C HIS A 47 -4.85 5.11 -10.40
N LEU A 48 -3.92 6.07 -10.35
CA LEU A 48 -2.53 5.86 -10.81
C LEU A 48 -1.74 4.84 -9.98
N ASN A 49 -2.26 4.47 -8.81
CA ASN A 49 -1.75 3.39 -7.98
C ASN A 49 -2.49 2.05 -8.20
N CYS A 50 -3.24 1.93 -9.29
CA CYS A 50 -3.85 0.69 -9.75
C CYS A 50 -3.24 0.25 -11.10
N PRO A 51 -3.38 -1.02 -11.52
CA PRO A 51 -3.06 -1.40 -12.88
C PRO A 51 -3.98 -0.67 -13.89
N PRO A 52 -3.53 -0.40 -15.12
CA PRO A 52 -2.27 -0.85 -15.73
C PRO A 52 -1.04 0.00 -15.38
N TYR A 53 -1.20 1.02 -14.54
CA TYR A 53 -0.13 1.98 -14.22
C TYR A 53 0.99 1.38 -13.34
N LEU A 54 0.77 0.22 -12.72
CA LEU A 54 1.71 -0.39 -11.77
C LEU A 54 2.43 -1.64 -12.31
N PRO A 55 3.63 -1.97 -11.78
CA PRO A 55 4.41 -3.14 -12.17
C PRO A 55 3.59 -4.42 -12.12
N ALA A 56 3.83 -5.36 -13.04
CA ALA A 56 3.24 -6.69 -13.02
C ALA A 56 3.77 -7.54 -11.84
N PRO A 57 3.08 -8.61 -11.42
CA PRO A 57 3.53 -9.47 -10.33
C PRO A 57 4.98 -9.95 -10.50
N GLU A 58 5.39 -10.29 -11.71
CA GLU A 58 6.77 -10.70 -12.00
C GLU A 58 7.81 -9.60 -11.77
N GLU A 59 7.48 -8.35 -12.12
CA GLU A 59 8.34 -7.21 -11.81
C GLU A 59 8.40 -6.96 -10.30
N THR A 60 7.28 -7.14 -9.60
CA THR A 60 7.22 -7.05 -8.14
C THR A 60 8.06 -8.11 -7.46
N ARG A 61 8.08 -9.38 -7.94
CA ARG A 61 8.97 -10.42 -7.40
C ARG A 61 10.44 -10.01 -7.48
N ARG A 62 10.87 -9.52 -8.65
CA ARG A 62 12.24 -9.03 -8.85
C ARG A 62 12.57 -7.83 -7.96
N LEU A 63 11.62 -6.92 -7.76
CA LEU A 63 11.80 -5.80 -6.84
C LEU A 63 12.04 -6.28 -5.41
N ILE A 64 11.20 -7.19 -4.90
CA ILE A 64 11.30 -7.71 -3.52
C ILE A 64 12.65 -8.38 -3.27
N GLN A 65 13.22 -9.07 -4.26
CA GLN A 65 14.54 -9.72 -4.17
C GLN A 65 15.71 -8.74 -3.96
N CYS A 66 15.52 -7.44 -4.19
CA CYS A 66 16.54 -6.42 -3.95
C CYS A 66 16.65 -6.01 -2.47
N TYR A 67 15.83 -6.60 -1.59
CA TYR A 67 15.67 -6.25 -0.17
C TYR A 67 15.71 -7.53 0.67
N ASP A 68 16.24 -7.45 1.89
CA ASP A 68 16.26 -8.55 2.86
C ASP A 68 15.31 -8.33 4.04
N LYS A 69 14.92 -7.07 4.32
CA LYS A 69 14.01 -6.73 5.41
C LYS A 69 12.81 -5.93 4.91
N ALA A 70 11.73 -6.01 5.65
CA ALA A 70 10.60 -5.11 5.49
C ALA A 70 9.95 -4.81 6.84
N ILE A 71 9.27 -3.66 6.93
CA ILE A 71 8.36 -3.35 8.02
C ILE A 71 6.94 -3.51 7.49
N LEU A 72 6.16 -4.36 8.15
CA LEU A 72 4.75 -4.54 7.89
C LEU A 72 3.94 -3.78 8.96
N ALA A 73 3.37 -2.65 8.58
CA ALA A 73 2.59 -1.77 9.44
C ALA A 73 1.10 -2.11 9.34
N ARG A 74 0.42 -2.25 10.48
CA ARG A 74 -1.00 -2.60 10.58
C ARG A 74 -1.80 -1.38 11.00
N PHE A 75 -2.96 -1.19 10.38
CA PHE A 75 -3.87 -0.07 10.66
C PHE A 75 -5.27 -0.61 10.88
N ASP A 76 -5.94 -0.15 11.93
CA ASP A 76 -7.36 -0.42 12.11
C ASP A 76 -8.15 0.75 11.53
N ALA A 77 -8.91 0.47 10.47
CA ALA A 77 -9.59 1.52 9.72
C ALA A 77 -10.83 2.00 10.45
N ILE A 78 -10.96 3.33 10.58
CA ILE A 78 -12.17 3.98 11.08
C ILE A 78 -12.93 4.51 9.86
N PRO A 79 -14.10 3.92 9.54
CA PRO A 79 -14.87 4.36 8.39
C PRO A 79 -15.66 5.64 8.68
N ASN A 80 -15.90 6.44 7.63
CA ASN A 80 -16.87 7.52 7.66
C ASN A 80 -18.29 6.97 7.49
N THR A 81 -19.05 6.90 8.59
CA THR A 81 -20.41 6.35 8.61
C THR A 81 -21.45 7.20 7.90
N ASP A 82 -21.14 8.44 7.51
CA ASP A 82 -22.03 9.28 6.70
C ASP A 82 -22.04 8.86 5.22
N VAL A 83 -21.07 8.01 4.82
CA VAL A 83 -20.98 7.46 3.47
C VAL A 83 -21.49 6.01 3.47
N PRO A 84 -22.36 5.61 2.52
CA PRO A 84 -22.79 4.22 2.41
C PRO A 84 -21.61 3.29 2.09
N PRO A 85 -21.49 2.11 2.72
CA PRO A 85 -20.37 1.20 2.47
C PRO A 85 -20.23 0.69 1.03
N ALA A 86 -21.31 0.75 0.25
CA ALA A 86 -21.26 0.46 -1.19
C ALA A 86 -20.29 1.37 -1.96
N ARG A 87 -19.96 2.56 -1.41
CA ARG A 87 -18.91 3.47 -1.88
C ARG A 87 -17.65 3.29 -1.04
N ILE A 88 -17.09 2.08 -1.04
CA ILE A 88 -16.03 1.63 -0.13
C ILE A 88 -14.82 2.58 -0.04
N HIS A 89 -14.42 3.20 -1.16
CA HIS A 89 -13.29 4.13 -1.19
C HIS A 89 -13.58 5.44 -0.41
N HIS A 90 -14.77 5.99 -0.54
CA HIS A 90 -15.19 7.18 0.20
C HIS A 90 -15.56 6.83 1.65
N TYR A 91 -16.11 5.63 1.87
CA TYR A 91 -16.37 5.09 3.21
C TYR A 91 -15.10 4.95 4.04
N LEU A 92 -13.95 4.68 3.40
CA LEU A 92 -12.66 4.49 4.06
C LEU A 92 -11.66 5.62 3.77
N TRP A 93 -12.13 6.76 3.24
CA TRP A 93 -11.27 7.80 2.68
C TRP A 93 -10.18 8.27 3.65
N ASP A 94 -10.57 8.65 4.86
CA ASP A 94 -9.66 9.19 5.86
C ASP A 94 -8.68 8.12 6.37
N ALA A 95 -9.14 6.89 6.57
CA ALA A 95 -8.30 5.77 6.98
C ALA A 95 -7.28 5.37 5.89
N ILE A 96 -7.68 5.44 4.61
CA ILE A 96 -6.75 5.24 3.48
C ILE A 96 -5.72 6.37 3.47
N LYS A 97 -6.15 7.62 3.62
CA LYS A 97 -5.24 8.76 3.64
C LYS A 97 -4.24 8.68 4.81
N GLU A 98 -4.68 8.24 5.98
CA GLU A 98 -3.82 7.97 7.15
C GLU A 98 -2.76 6.91 6.83
N LEU A 99 -3.16 5.77 6.26
CA LEU A 99 -2.22 4.74 5.80
C LEU A 99 -1.16 5.33 4.85
N TYR A 100 -1.57 6.14 3.88
CA TYR A 100 -0.65 6.69 2.88
C TYR A 100 0.31 7.72 3.47
N ASP A 101 -0.20 8.67 4.27
CA ASP A 101 0.63 9.69 4.89
C ASP A 101 1.63 9.04 5.87
N THR A 102 1.21 8.05 6.66
CA THR A 102 2.09 7.30 7.57
C THR A 102 3.17 6.52 6.81
N MET A 103 2.80 5.79 5.76
CA MET A 103 3.76 5.02 4.98
C MET A 103 4.76 5.90 4.22
N PHE A 104 4.32 7.08 3.76
CA PHE A 104 5.21 8.09 3.18
C PHE A 104 6.19 8.65 4.23
N GLU A 105 5.72 8.97 5.44
CA GLU A 105 6.56 9.41 6.56
C GLU A 105 7.58 8.34 6.95
N PHE A 106 7.17 7.07 7.01
CA PHE A 106 8.05 5.91 7.25
C PHE A 106 9.19 5.85 6.21
N GLU A 107 8.84 5.89 4.93
CA GLU A 107 9.83 5.85 3.84
C GLU A 107 10.79 7.03 3.91
N ARG A 108 10.25 8.25 4.08
CA ARG A 108 11.05 9.48 4.17
C ARG A 108 12.00 9.42 5.36
N TYR A 109 11.53 8.98 6.53
CA TYR A 109 12.36 8.88 7.72
C TYR A 109 13.48 7.84 7.56
N ALA A 110 13.14 6.66 7.03
CA ALA A 110 14.12 5.60 6.77
C ALA A 110 15.18 6.05 5.75
N PHE A 111 14.76 6.68 4.65
CA PHE A 111 15.65 7.24 3.63
C PHE A 111 16.62 8.27 4.23
N LEU A 112 16.10 9.25 4.98
CA LEU A 112 16.92 10.28 5.63
C LEU A 112 17.83 9.71 6.73
N SER A 113 17.49 8.54 7.28
CA SER A 113 18.31 7.77 8.21
C SER A 113 19.40 6.93 7.52
N GLY A 114 19.52 7.00 6.19
CA GLY A 114 20.56 6.32 5.41
C GLY A 114 20.18 4.94 4.87
N TYR A 115 18.91 4.53 4.97
CA TYR A 115 18.36 3.37 4.27
C TYR A 115 17.92 3.82 2.86
N TYR A 116 18.89 4.04 1.98
CA TYR A 116 18.66 4.78 0.73
C TYR A 116 17.77 4.02 -0.27
N LYS A 117 17.62 2.69 -0.10
CA LYS A 117 16.66 1.89 -0.88
C LYS A 117 15.23 1.93 -0.33
N ALA A 118 14.97 2.55 0.83
CA ALA A 118 13.66 2.50 1.47
C ALA A 118 12.51 2.80 0.49
N PHE A 119 11.54 1.90 0.42
CA PHE A 119 10.41 2.03 -0.51
C PHE A 119 9.12 1.47 0.09
N ALA A 120 8.10 2.31 0.16
CA ALA A 120 6.80 1.96 0.72
C ALA A 120 5.81 1.47 -0.35
N LEU A 121 5.03 0.47 0.04
CA LEU A 121 3.80 0.00 -0.59
C LEU A 121 2.66 0.21 0.40
N VAL A 122 1.48 0.51 -0.15
CA VAL A 122 0.25 0.82 0.60
C VAL A 122 -0.83 -0.19 0.21
N GLY A 123 -2.09 0.06 0.55
CA GLY A 123 -3.22 -0.73 0.06
C GLY A 123 -4.38 0.18 -0.33
N LEU A 124 -5.32 -0.35 -1.12
CA LEU A 124 -6.50 0.35 -1.63
C LEU A 124 -6.16 1.45 -2.68
N CYS A 125 -7.20 2.14 -3.15
CA CYS A 125 -7.08 3.24 -4.10
C CYS A 125 -6.66 4.53 -3.38
N CYS A 126 -5.76 5.30 -3.98
CA CYS A 126 -5.27 6.56 -3.41
C CYS A 126 -6.41 7.54 -3.04
N SER A 127 -6.32 8.21 -1.89
CA SER A 127 -7.32 9.19 -1.40
C SER A 127 -6.77 10.62 -1.30
N TYR A 128 -5.74 10.97 -2.10
CA TYR A 128 -5.18 12.33 -2.09
C TYR A 128 -5.96 13.34 -2.92
N CYS A 129 -6.69 12.88 -3.94
CA CYS A 129 -7.44 13.75 -4.85
C CYS A 129 -8.88 13.25 -4.98
N ASP A 130 -9.86 14.15 -4.98
CA ASP A 130 -11.28 13.82 -5.17
C ASP A 130 -11.53 13.05 -6.48
N GLU A 131 -10.83 13.46 -7.55
CA GLU A 131 -10.85 12.77 -8.84
C GLU A 131 -9.42 12.57 -9.38
N CYS A 132 -9.03 11.29 -9.51
CA CYS A 132 -7.75 10.93 -10.08
C CYS A 132 -7.74 11.09 -11.61
N ILE A 133 -6.57 11.34 -12.20
CA ILE A 133 -6.41 11.61 -13.64
C ILE A 133 -7.05 10.55 -14.54
N PRO A 134 -6.96 9.23 -14.26
CA PRO A 134 -7.64 8.22 -15.08
C PRO A 134 -9.17 8.31 -15.08
N GLU A 135 -9.78 8.90 -14.05
CA GLU A 135 -11.23 9.11 -14.00
C GLU A 135 -11.68 10.36 -14.76
N ARG A 136 -10.76 11.30 -15.02
CA ARG A 136 -11.04 12.53 -15.77
C ARG A 136 -11.32 12.20 -17.24
N GLU A 137 -12.26 12.92 -17.86
CA GLU A 137 -12.61 12.74 -19.27
C GLU A 137 -11.37 12.92 -20.19
N LYS A 138 -11.27 12.07 -21.24
CA LYS A 138 -10.23 12.09 -22.30
C LYS A 138 -8.85 11.53 -21.92
N THR A 139 -8.71 10.83 -20.80
CA THR A 139 -7.45 10.13 -20.50
C THR A 139 -7.35 8.81 -21.27
N VAL A 140 -6.29 8.65 -22.06
CA VAL A 140 -5.91 7.35 -22.63
C VAL A 140 -5.26 6.52 -21.51
N LEU A 141 -5.66 5.24 -21.40
CA LEU A 141 -5.08 4.31 -20.43
C LEU A 141 -3.66 3.89 -20.85
N ASP A 142 -2.67 4.74 -20.61
CA ASP A 142 -1.24 4.46 -20.78
C ASP A 142 -0.41 4.89 -19.55
N GLN A 143 0.92 4.89 -19.60
CA GLN A 143 1.77 5.28 -18.45
C GLN A 143 2.01 6.79 -18.31
N ALA A 144 1.75 7.59 -19.35
CA ALA A 144 2.02 9.02 -19.37
C ALA A 144 1.25 9.82 -18.29
N PRO A 145 0.00 9.49 -17.93
CA PRO A 145 -0.75 10.14 -16.86
C PRO A 145 0.01 10.27 -15.53
N LYS A 146 0.91 9.33 -15.20
CA LYS A 146 1.71 9.41 -13.97
C LYS A 146 2.52 10.69 -13.85
N ARG A 147 3.02 11.23 -14.97
CA ARG A 147 3.78 12.49 -15.00
C ARG A 147 2.99 13.67 -14.45
N PHE A 148 1.66 13.62 -14.58
CA PHE A 148 0.77 14.72 -14.25
C PHE A 148 0.10 14.56 -12.88
N CYS A 149 0.42 13.50 -12.13
CA CYS A 149 -0.05 13.34 -10.75
C CYS A 149 0.22 14.63 -9.96
N GLU A 150 -0.75 15.06 -9.16
CA GLU A 150 -0.62 16.23 -8.29
C GLU A 150 0.14 15.90 -6.99
N HIS A 151 0.33 14.61 -6.70
CA HIS A 151 1.02 14.10 -5.50
C HIS A 151 2.09 13.04 -5.79
N PRO A 152 2.97 13.23 -6.80
CA PRO A 152 3.90 12.19 -7.27
C PRO A 152 4.93 11.81 -6.20
N GLN A 153 5.26 12.73 -5.29
CA GLN A 153 6.17 12.51 -4.18
C GLN A 153 5.59 11.59 -3.09
N LYS A 154 4.26 11.59 -2.91
CA LYS A 154 3.58 10.85 -1.85
C LYS A 154 2.93 9.55 -2.31
N MET A 155 2.39 9.53 -3.53
CA MET A 155 1.68 8.36 -4.06
C MET A 155 2.62 7.14 -4.04
N ARG A 156 2.13 6.02 -3.52
CA ARG A 156 2.83 4.73 -3.53
C ARG A 156 1.95 3.63 -4.14
N PRO A 157 2.55 2.59 -4.72
CA PRO A 157 1.81 1.47 -5.27
C PRO A 157 1.08 0.66 -4.18
N GLY A 158 -0.13 0.19 -4.49
CA GLY A 158 -0.85 -0.74 -3.62
C GLY A 158 -0.24 -2.15 -3.68
N MET A 159 -0.19 -2.84 -2.54
CA MET A 159 0.34 -4.20 -2.41
C MET A 159 -0.43 -5.17 -3.32
N GLU A 160 -1.76 -5.19 -3.20
CA GLU A 160 -2.66 -5.99 -4.00
C GLU A 160 -2.59 -5.60 -5.49
N ALA A 161 -2.42 -4.31 -5.75
CA ALA A 161 -2.28 -3.80 -7.10
C ALA A 161 -1.00 -4.32 -7.75
N CYS A 162 0.09 -4.49 -6.99
CA CYS A 162 1.35 -5.09 -7.41
C CYS A 162 1.39 -6.63 -7.38
N GLY A 163 0.27 -7.30 -7.04
CA GLY A 163 0.20 -8.75 -7.01
C GLY A 163 0.70 -9.39 -5.71
N ILE A 164 0.92 -8.59 -4.66
CA ILE A 164 1.25 -9.12 -3.33
C ILE A 164 -0.03 -9.73 -2.73
N ASP A 165 0.03 -11.01 -2.38
CA ASP A 165 -0.99 -11.69 -1.59
C ASP A 165 -0.88 -11.23 -0.14
N VAL A 166 -1.63 -10.19 0.19
CA VAL A 166 -1.65 -9.60 1.53
C VAL A 166 -2.09 -10.64 2.56
N PHE A 167 -3.10 -11.48 2.27
CA PHE A 167 -3.58 -12.48 3.23
C PHE A 167 -2.50 -13.47 3.61
N LYS A 168 -1.84 -14.09 2.62
CA LYS A 168 -0.76 -15.05 2.89
C LYS A 168 0.45 -14.38 3.53
N THR A 169 0.81 -13.17 3.08
CA THR A 169 1.93 -12.39 3.63
C THR A 169 1.74 -12.08 5.12
N VAL A 170 0.55 -11.60 5.52
CA VAL A 170 0.31 -11.25 6.94
C VAL A 170 0.15 -12.50 7.83
N ARG A 171 -0.41 -13.58 7.29
CA ARG A 171 -0.49 -14.88 7.98
C ARG A 171 0.89 -15.50 8.24
N ASN A 172 1.81 -15.37 7.29
CA ASN A 172 3.21 -15.81 7.45
C ASN A 172 3.93 -15.16 8.66
N VAL A 173 3.39 -14.05 9.18
CA VAL A 173 3.98 -13.27 10.30
C VAL A 173 3.04 -13.17 11.50
N GLY A 174 2.08 -14.10 11.58
CA GLY A 174 1.22 -14.32 12.75
C GLY A 174 0.08 -13.31 12.91
N TYR A 175 -0.33 -12.63 11.85
CA TYR A 175 -1.61 -11.94 11.82
C TYR A 175 -2.70 -12.90 11.32
N ASP A 176 -3.86 -12.86 11.97
CA ASP A 176 -5.04 -13.56 11.49
C ASP A 176 -5.92 -12.57 10.72
N LEU A 177 -6.25 -12.92 9.49
CA LEU A 177 -7.04 -12.07 8.59
C LEU A 177 -8.03 -12.96 7.84
N GLU A 178 -9.31 -12.63 7.97
CA GLU A 178 -10.39 -13.33 7.30
C GLU A 178 -11.13 -12.41 6.34
N VAL A 179 -11.79 -13.03 5.36
CA VAL A 179 -12.63 -12.28 4.44
C VAL A 179 -13.87 -11.82 5.20
N LEU A 180 -14.04 -10.50 5.27
CA LEU A 180 -15.20 -9.90 5.92
C LEU A 180 -16.49 -10.24 5.16
N THR A 181 -17.55 -10.50 5.91
CA THR A 181 -18.89 -10.84 5.40
C THR A 181 -19.86 -9.66 5.48
N SER A 182 -19.51 -8.64 6.26
CA SER A 182 -20.25 -7.40 6.46
C SER A 182 -19.31 -6.19 6.44
N PRO A 183 -19.74 -5.06 5.83
CA PRO A 183 -18.92 -3.85 5.80
C PRO A 183 -18.80 -3.15 7.17
N TYR A 184 -19.56 -3.59 8.17
CA TYR A 184 -19.53 -3.06 9.53
C TYR A 184 -18.61 -3.84 10.46
N GLU A 185 -17.99 -4.92 9.96
CA GLU A 185 -16.94 -5.63 10.67
C GLU A 185 -15.67 -4.78 10.74
N LYS A 186 -14.78 -5.11 11.67
CA LYS A 186 -13.51 -4.42 11.84
C LYS A 186 -12.65 -4.59 10.58
N ILE A 187 -12.32 -3.47 9.93
CA ILE A 187 -11.48 -3.45 8.74
C ILE A 187 -10.04 -3.15 9.15
N THR A 188 -9.09 -3.94 8.65
CA THR A 188 -7.66 -3.76 8.92
C THR A 188 -6.90 -3.59 7.60
N PHE A 189 -6.04 -2.60 7.53
CA PHE A 189 -5.12 -2.37 6.41
C PHE A 189 -3.69 -2.73 6.78
N PHE A 190 -2.88 -2.95 5.75
CA PHE A 190 -1.45 -3.14 5.89
C PHE A 190 -0.70 -2.26 4.89
N GLY A 191 0.42 -1.70 5.36
CA GLY A 191 1.45 -1.10 4.53
C GLY A 191 2.75 -1.88 4.67
N LEU A 192 3.58 -1.85 3.64
CA LEU A 192 4.86 -2.55 3.59
C LEU A 192 5.98 -1.56 3.25
N LEU A 193 6.95 -1.39 4.14
CA LEU A 193 8.17 -0.63 3.85
C LEU A 193 9.32 -1.59 3.60
N LEU A 194 9.88 -1.60 2.39
CA LEU A 194 11.05 -2.40 2.04
C LEU A 194 12.33 -1.72 2.53
N LEU A 195 13.27 -2.49 3.08
CA LEU A 195 14.53 -2.04 3.66
C LEU A 195 15.70 -2.99 3.29
N GLU A 196 16.92 -2.44 3.30
CA GLU A 196 18.20 -3.16 3.10
C GLU A 196 19.03 -3.31 4.39
#